data_AF-G1XQ78-F1
#
_entry.id   AF-G1XQ78-F1
#
_cell.length_a   1.000
_cell.length_b   1.000
_cell.length_c   1.000
_cell.angle_alpha   90.00
_cell.angle_beta   90.00
_cell.angle_gamma   90.00
#
_symmetry.space_group_name_H-M   'P 1'
#
loop_
_entity.id
_entity.type
_entity.pdbx_description
1 polymer ?
#
loop_
_entity_poly.entity_id
_entity_poly.type
_entity_poly.pdbx_seq_one_letter_code
_entity_poly.pdbx_strand_id
1 'polypeptide(L)'
;MTSRLVLALGDLFIPDRASEIPAKFKKLLAPGKIGQILCLGNLTDRETYEFLRSTAPDLQIVKGDFDESSTLPLSKVVKHGQFRIGFTHGHTIIPPGDSDSLLIAARQMDVDVLIWGGTHRFEAYEMEGKFFVNPGSATGAMSSGWWGTDEEVVPSFVLMDVQGNNLVLYVYQLKKDENGNESIAVEKVNFRKTESAAPAPAPA
;
A
#
# COMPACT_ATOMS: atom_id res chain seq x y z
N MET A 1 13.14 -19.03 9.74
CA MET A 1 12.07 -18.55 8.85
C MET A 1 12.71 -17.56 7.91
N THR A 2 12.68 -17.79 6.60
CA THR A 2 13.22 -16.83 5.63
C THR A 2 12.43 -15.52 5.76
N SER A 3 13.12 -14.38 6.00
CA SER A 3 12.47 -13.08 6.08
C SER A 3 11.82 -12.80 4.72
N ARG A 4 10.49 -12.87 4.68
CA ARG A 4 9.70 -12.72 3.47
C ARG A 4 9.23 -11.27 3.41
N LEU A 5 9.61 -10.55 2.36
CA LEU A 5 9.17 -9.19 2.12
C LEU A 5 7.66 -9.18 1.84
N VAL A 6 6.97 -8.16 2.36
CA VAL A 6 5.55 -7.90 2.10
C VAL A 6 5.46 -6.75 1.09
N LEU A 7 4.88 -7.01 -0.08
CA LEU A 7 4.66 -6.00 -1.09
C LEU A 7 3.29 -5.35 -0.87
N ALA A 8 3.24 -4.02 -0.83
CA ALA A 8 2.00 -3.24 -0.86
C ALA A 8 1.93 -2.46 -2.18
N LEU A 9 0.84 -2.68 -2.93
CA LEU A 9 0.58 -1.97 -4.19
C LEU A 9 -0.93 -1.82 -4.42
N GLY A 10 -1.33 -0.88 -5.26
CA GLY A 10 -2.73 -0.67 -5.62
C GLY A 10 -2.85 0.28 -6.80
N ASP A 11 -4.08 0.63 -7.13
CA ASP A 11 -4.41 1.65 -8.13
C ASP A 11 -3.73 1.37 -9.49
N LEU A 12 -3.85 0.14 -9.99
CA LEU A 12 -3.24 -0.26 -11.26
C LEU A 12 -4.07 0.24 -12.45
N PHE A 13 -5.39 0.10 -12.39
CA PHE A 13 -6.33 0.52 -13.44
C PHE A 13 -5.97 -0.01 -14.84
N ILE A 14 -5.55 -1.27 -14.92
CA ILE A 14 -5.25 -1.93 -16.19
C ILE A 14 -6.51 -2.65 -16.66
N PRO A 15 -7.02 -2.40 -17.88
CA PRO A 15 -6.43 -1.59 -18.97
C PRO A 15 -6.95 -0.15 -19.07
N ASP A 16 -7.89 0.27 -18.22
CA ASP A 16 -8.69 1.48 -18.43
C ASP A 16 -7.91 2.80 -18.36
N ARG A 17 -6.90 2.88 -17.47
CA ARG A 17 -6.07 4.08 -17.28
C ARG A 17 -4.58 3.83 -17.53
N ALA A 18 -4.15 2.57 -17.53
CA ALA A 18 -2.79 2.19 -17.83
C ALA A 18 -2.77 0.91 -18.67
N SER A 19 -1.84 0.83 -19.62
CA SER A 19 -1.69 -0.37 -20.45
C SER A 19 -1.01 -1.51 -19.71
N GLU A 20 0.00 -1.21 -18.89
CA GLU A 20 0.75 -2.21 -18.14
C GLU A 20 1.54 -1.60 -16.97
N ILE A 21 1.99 -2.45 -16.03
CA ILE A 21 2.98 -2.07 -15.03
C ILE A 21 4.32 -1.75 -15.72
N PRO A 22 5.01 -0.65 -15.37
CA PRO A 22 6.29 -0.28 -15.96
C PRO A 22 7.29 -1.44 -15.96
N ALA A 23 8.00 -1.64 -17.09
CA ALA A 23 8.91 -2.77 -17.27
C ALA A 23 10.02 -2.84 -16.20
N LYS A 24 10.45 -1.68 -15.69
CA LYS A 24 11.42 -1.58 -14.60
C LYS A 24 10.88 -2.15 -13.29
N PHE A 25 9.60 -1.93 -13.00
CA PHE A 25 8.92 -2.49 -11.84
C PHE A 25 8.66 -3.99 -12.00
N LYS A 26 8.21 -4.45 -13.18
CA LYS A 26 8.08 -5.89 -13.48
C LYS A 26 9.35 -6.68 -13.20
N LYS A 27 10.54 -6.12 -13.51
CA LYS A 27 11.84 -6.73 -13.20
C LYS A 27 12.14 -6.84 -11.69
N LEU A 28 11.66 -5.89 -10.89
CA LEU A 28 11.83 -5.89 -9.44
C LEU A 28 10.86 -6.85 -8.75
N LEU A 29 9.64 -6.96 -9.29
CA LEU A 29 8.58 -7.87 -8.85
C LEU A 29 8.80 -9.32 -9.32
N ALA A 30 10.05 -9.79 -9.28
CA ALA A 30 10.39 -11.14 -9.67
C ALA A 30 9.94 -12.17 -8.61
N PRO A 31 9.41 -13.34 -9.01
CA PRO A 31 9.02 -14.40 -8.09
C PRO A 31 10.18 -14.83 -7.17
N GLY A 32 9.84 -15.16 -5.93
CA GLY A 32 10.78 -15.72 -4.95
C GLY A 32 11.39 -14.72 -3.96
N LYS A 33 11.33 -13.41 -4.23
CA LYS A 33 11.73 -12.36 -3.27
C LYS A 33 10.60 -11.94 -2.33
N ILE A 34 9.38 -11.88 -2.86
CA ILE A 34 8.18 -11.41 -2.17
C ILE A 34 7.46 -12.63 -1.61
N GLY A 35 7.14 -12.59 -0.31
CA GLY A 35 6.41 -13.68 0.33
C GLY A 35 4.91 -13.44 0.44
N GLN A 36 4.49 -12.18 0.48
CA GLN A 36 3.07 -11.80 0.52
C GLN A 36 2.85 -10.50 -0.24
N ILE A 37 1.70 -10.38 -0.89
CA ILE A 37 1.23 -9.16 -1.56
C ILE A 37 -0.05 -8.69 -0.86
N LEU A 38 -0.06 -7.43 -0.46
CA LEU A 38 -1.21 -6.66 -0.02
C LEU A 38 -1.61 -5.74 -1.16
N CYS A 39 -2.68 -6.10 -1.85
CA CYS A 39 -3.19 -5.33 -2.97
C CYS A 39 -4.39 -4.49 -2.53
N LEU A 40 -4.31 -3.18 -2.76
CA LEU A 40 -5.33 -2.23 -2.32
C LEU A 40 -6.53 -2.11 -3.27
N GLY A 41 -6.60 -2.94 -4.31
CA GLY A 41 -7.71 -2.95 -5.27
C GLY A 41 -7.42 -2.12 -6.51
N ASN A 42 -8.47 -1.92 -7.32
CA ASN A 42 -8.43 -1.31 -8.66
C ASN A 42 -7.60 -2.13 -9.64
N LEU A 43 -7.90 -3.43 -9.67
CA LEU A 43 -7.51 -4.39 -10.68
C LEU A 43 -8.73 -4.64 -11.56
N THR A 44 -8.79 -4.00 -12.72
CA THR A 44 -9.96 -4.10 -13.60
C THR A 44 -9.88 -5.29 -14.55
N ASP A 45 -8.75 -6.01 -14.60
CA ASP A 45 -8.55 -7.17 -15.46
C ASP A 45 -8.08 -8.44 -14.74
N ARG A 46 -8.34 -9.58 -15.38
CA ARG A 46 -7.93 -10.90 -14.90
C ARG A 46 -6.44 -11.17 -15.07
N GLU A 47 -5.80 -10.59 -16.09
CA GLU A 47 -4.38 -10.85 -16.38
C GLU A 47 -3.48 -10.26 -15.29
N THR A 48 -3.79 -9.05 -14.82
CA THR A 48 -3.10 -8.45 -13.67
C THR A 48 -3.30 -9.26 -12.39
N TYR A 49 -4.49 -9.79 -12.15
CA TYR A 49 -4.73 -10.69 -11.02
C TYR A 49 -3.86 -11.96 -11.11
N GLU A 50 -3.83 -12.61 -12.26
CA GLU A 50 -3.01 -13.80 -12.50
C GLU A 50 -1.50 -13.50 -12.37
N PHE A 51 -1.05 -12.33 -12.84
CA PHE A 51 0.31 -11.85 -12.68
C PHE A 51 0.69 -11.71 -11.19
N LEU A 52 -0.11 -11.01 -10.39
CA LEU A 52 0.14 -10.86 -8.95
C LEU A 52 0.10 -12.21 -8.23
N ARG A 53 -0.81 -13.10 -8.62
CA ARG A 53 -0.92 -14.45 -8.04
C ARG A 53 0.30 -15.32 -8.37
N SER A 54 0.91 -15.13 -9.54
CA SER A 54 2.15 -15.80 -9.92
C SER A 54 3.39 -15.25 -9.21
N THR A 55 3.33 -13.97 -8.80
CA THR A 55 4.48 -13.24 -8.20
C THR A 55 4.74 -13.68 -6.76
N ALA A 56 3.69 -13.90 -5.96
CA ALA A 56 3.82 -14.31 -4.58
C ALA A 56 2.84 -15.44 -4.19
N PRO A 57 3.24 -16.33 -3.28
CA PRO A 57 2.39 -17.44 -2.86
C PRO A 57 1.16 -16.99 -2.06
N ASP A 58 1.24 -15.84 -1.38
CA ASP A 58 0.16 -15.27 -0.59
C ASP A 58 -0.27 -13.91 -1.16
N LEU A 59 -1.46 -13.85 -1.75
CA LEU A 59 -2.04 -12.66 -2.35
C LEU A 59 -3.32 -12.30 -1.59
N GLN A 60 -3.30 -11.10 -0.99
CA GLN A 60 -4.40 -10.55 -0.20
C GLN A 60 -4.89 -9.29 -0.90
N ILE A 61 -6.16 -9.26 -1.32
CA ILE A 61 -6.74 -8.15 -2.08
C ILE A 61 -7.92 -7.58 -1.29
N VAL A 62 -8.05 -6.25 -1.30
CA VAL A 62 -9.26 -5.53 -0.90
C VAL A 62 -9.92 -4.89 -2.12
N LYS A 63 -11.21 -4.61 -1.98
CA LYS A 63 -12.01 -4.03 -3.05
C LYS A 63 -11.66 -2.55 -3.28
N GLY A 64 -11.31 -2.23 -4.52
CA GLY A 64 -11.26 -0.89 -5.08
C GLY A 64 -12.63 -0.38 -5.49
N ASP A 65 -12.73 0.92 -5.73
CA ASP A 65 -13.97 1.57 -6.19
C ASP A 65 -14.33 1.21 -7.64
N PHE A 66 -13.33 0.87 -8.46
CA PHE A 66 -13.52 0.42 -9.86
C PHE A 66 -13.49 -1.11 -10.00
N ASP A 67 -13.31 -1.87 -8.92
CA ASP A 67 -13.38 -3.33 -8.97
C ASP A 67 -14.83 -3.82 -9.05
N GLU A 68 -15.18 -4.49 -10.15
CA GLU A 68 -16.53 -5.02 -10.37
C GLU A 68 -16.87 -6.20 -9.45
N SER A 69 -15.86 -6.88 -8.91
CA SER A 69 -16.07 -8.06 -8.05
C SER A 69 -16.73 -7.69 -6.72
N SER A 70 -17.93 -8.21 -6.49
CA SER A 70 -18.68 -8.09 -5.23
C SER A 70 -18.15 -8.99 -4.11
N THR A 71 -17.23 -9.90 -4.42
CA THR A 71 -16.70 -10.89 -3.45
C THR A 71 -15.48 -10.40 -2.66
N LEU A 72 -14.87 -9.30 -3.08
CA LEU A 72 -13.67 -8.77 -2.43
C LEU A 72 -14.04 -8.02 -1.15
N PRO A 73 -13.29 -8.22 -0.04
CA PRO A 73 -13.53 -7.52 1.21
C PRO A 73 -13.15 -6.04 1.10
N LEU A 74 -13.85 -5.15 1.81
CA LEU A 74 -13.54 -3.71 1.83
C LEU A 74 -12.27 -3.37 2.63
N SER A 75 -12.00 -4.17 3.66
CA SER A 75 -10.80 -4.05 4.48
C SER A 75 -10.34 -5.43 4.94
N LYS A 76 -9.04 -5.56 5.23
CA LYS A 76 -8.46 -6.79 5.74
C LYS A 76 -7.31 -6.47 6.68
N VAL A 77 -7.09 -7.35 7.65
CA VAL A 77 -6.00 -7.23 8.62
C VAL A 77 -5.13 -8.48 8.52
N VAL A 78 -3.82 -8.27 8.41
CA VAL A 78 -2.80 -9.32 8.44
C VAL A 78 -1.86 -9.07 9.61
N LYS A 79 -1.30 -10.16 10.17
CA LYS A 79 -0.39 -10.08 11.31
C LYS A 79 1.00 -10.54 10.91
N HIS A 80 1.98 -9.66 11.07
CA HIS A 80 3.40 -9.96 10.88
C HIS A 80 4.16 -9.69 12.16
N GLY A 81 4.63 -10.75 12.82
CA GLY A 81 5.29 -10.63 14.12
C GLY A 81 4.38 -9.94 15.15
N GLN A 82 4.84 -8.78 15.67
CA GLN A 82 4.09 -7.97 16.63
C GLN A 82 3.22 -6.88 15.98
N PHE A 83 3.30 -6.71 14.66
CA PHE A 83 2.54 -5.73 13.92
C PHE A 83 1.23 -6.32 13.41
N ARG A 84 0.14 -5.57 13.64
CA ARG A 84 -1.13 -5.73 12.94
C ARG A 84 -1.19 -4.70 11.83
N ILE A 85 -1.25 -5.18 10.59
CA ILE A 85 -1.27 -4.37 9.39
C ILE A 85 -2.67 -4.46 8.79
N GLY A 86 -3.42 -3.37 8.85
CA GLY A 86 -4.70 -3.22 8.17
C GLY A 86 -4.50 -2.57 6.81
N PHE A 87 -5.28 -2.97 5.83
CA PHE A 87 -5.29 -2.30 4.53
C PHE A 87 -6.70 -2.20 3.95
N THR A 88 -6.95 -1.12 3.22
CA THR A 88 -8.23 -0.78 2.58
C THR A 88 -7.99 0.15 1.39
N HIS A 89 -8.88 0.19 0.40
CA HIS A 89 -8.71 1.08 -0.74
C HIS A 89 -8.84 2.58 -0.41
N GLY A 90 -9.45 2.95 0.72
CA GLY A 90 -9.61 4.34 1.13
C GLY A 90 -10.83 5.06 0.55
N HIS A 91 -11.47 4.54 -0.51
CA HIS A 91 -12.72 5.08 -1.07
C HIS A 91 -13.90 5.08 -0.08
N THR A 92 -13.82 4.28 0.99
CA THR A 92 -14.81 4.21 2.07
C THR A 92 -14.56 5.23 3.18
N ILE A 93 -13.41 5.92 3.16
CA ILE A 93 -13.00 6.89 4.19
C ILE A 93 -13.34 8.28 3.69
N ILE A 94 -14.13 9.01 4.49
CA ILE A 94 -14.65 10.33 4.14
C ILE A 94 -14.35 11.27 5.31
N PRO A 95 -13.63 12.40 5.09
CA PRO A 95 -13.08 12.86 3.81
C PRO A 95 -11.89 12.00 3.30
N PRO A 96 -11.70 11.90 1.98
CA PRO A 96 -10.60 11.11 1.41
C PRO A 96 -9.24 11.74 1.77
N GLY A 97 -8.32 10.92 2.30
CA GLY A 97 -6.98 11.37 2.69
C GLY A 97 -6.90 12.17 3.99
N ASP A 98 -8.01 12.35 4.70
CA ASP A 98 -8.03 13.03 5.99
C ASP A 98 -7.36 12.18 7.08
N SER A 99 -6.38 12.75 7.79
CA SER A 99 -5.58 12.03 8.79
C SER A 99 -6.41 11.53 9.96
N ASP A 100 -7.37 12.33 10.44
CA ASP A 100 -8.22 11.97 11.57
C ASP A 100 -9.18 10.83 11.20
N SER A 101 -9.72 10.86 9.98
CA SER A 101 -10.57 9.79 9.44
C SER A 101 -9.80 8.48 9.26
N LEU A 102 -8.56 8.55 8.78
CA LEU A 102 -7.65 7.40 8.70
C LEU A 102 -7.34 6.83 10.09
N LEU A 103 -7.13 7.69 11.08
CA LEU A 103 -6.89 7.28 12.47
C LEU A 103 -8.10 6.59 13.09
N ILE A 104 -9.30 7.07 12.83
CA ILE A 104 -10.55 6.41 13.26
C ILE A 104 -10.62 5.01 12.64
N ALA A 105 -10.37 4.87 11.34
CA ALA A 105 -10.36 3.58 10.65
C ALA A 105 -9.30 2.63 11.24
N ALA A 106 -8.09 3.12 11.51
CA ALA A 106 -7.01 2.33 12.11
C ALA A 106 -7.36 1.85 13.53
N ARG A 107 -8.04 2.69 14.33
CA ARG A 107 -8.54 2.34 15.66
C ARG A 107 -9.68 1.31 15.59
N GLN A 108 -10.61 1.47 14.66
CA GLN A 108 -11.71 0.51 14.45
C GLN A 108 -11.21 -0.88 14.06
N MET A 109 -10.18 -0.95 13.22
CA MET A 109 -9.54 -2.21 12.83
C MET A 109 -8.55 -2.76 13.86
N ASP A 110 -8.23 -1.99 14.91
CA ASP A 110 -7.24 -2.30 15.94
C ASP A 110 -5.88 -2.69 15.35
N VAL A 111 -5.35 -1.81 14.48
CA VAL A 111 -4.09 -2.02 13.75
C VAL A 111 -3.01 -1.06 14.19
N ASP A 112 -1.75 -1.51 14.05
CA ASP A 112 -0.56 -0.70 14.29
C ASP A 112 -0.14 0.06 13.03
N VAL A 113 -0.35 -0.57 11.87
CA VAL A 113 -0.06 -0.01 10.55
C VAL A 113 -1.34 -0.01 9.73
N LEU A 114 -1.71 1.13 9.17
CA LEU A 114 -2.80 1.24 8.20
C LEU A 114 -2.22 1.56 6.82
N ILE A 115 -2.61 0.76 5.82
CA ILE A 115 -2.29 0.99 4.42
C ILE A 115 -3.56 1.40 3.66
N TRP A 116 -3.55 2.55 2.99
CA TRP A 116 -4.68 3.01 2.17
C TRP A 116 -4.26 3.41 0.76
N GLY A 117 -5.22 3.47 -0.16
CA GLY A 117 -5.01 3.84 -1.57
C GLY A 117 -5.95 4.97 -2.01
N GLY A 118 -6.15 5.10 -3.33
CA GLY A 118 -7.12 6.00 -3.96
C GLY A 118 -6.61 7.42 -4.23
N THR A 119 -5.65 7.91 -3.45
CA THR A 119 -5.02 9.23 -3.71
C THR A 119 -3.99 9.16 -4.84
N HIS A 120 -3.50 7.96 -5.19
CA HIS A 120 -2.39 7.72 -6.13
C HIS A 120 -1.09 8.47 -5.77
N ARG A 121 -0.96 8.96 -4.53
CA ARG A 121 0.24 9.61 -4.01
C ARG A 121 0.88 8.71 -2.98
N PHE A 122 2.20 8.56 -3.09
CA PHE A 122 2.94 7.91 -2.03
C PHE A 122 2.96 8.83 -0.79
N GLU A 123 2.53 8.30 0.34
CA GLU A 123 2.58 8.98 1.63
C GLU A 123 3.00 7.97 2.71
N ALA A 124 3.87 8.39 3.62
CA ALA A 124 4.20 7.59 4.80
C ALA A 124 4.46 8.50 5.98
N TYR A 125 3.68 8.32 7.06
CA TYR A 125 3.81 9.13 8.26
C TYR A 125 3.40 8.36 9.52
N GLU A 126 3.84 8.86 10.67
CA GLU A 126 3.44 8.35 11.98
C GLU A 126 2.47 9.32 12.64
N MET A 127 1.39 8.80 13.22
CA MET A 127 0.44 9.60 13.99
C MET A 127 -0.09 8.79 15.17
N GLU A 128 -0.02 9.38 16.36
CA GLU A 128 -0.40 8.74 17.64
C GLU A 128 0.18 7.33 17.86
N GLY A 129 1.45 7.11 17.48
CA GLY A 129 2.11 5.81 17.62
C GLY A 129 1.59 4.73 16.66
N LYS A 130 0.78 5.09 15.68
CA LYS A 130 0.38 4.25 14.54
C LYS A 130 1.08 4.73 13.27
N PHE A 131 1.32 3.80 12.36
CA PHE A 131 1.99 4.08 11.11
C PHE A 131 1.02 4.04 9.93
N PHE A 132 1.09 5.04 9.08
CA PHE A 132 0.19 5.27 7.98
C PHE A 132 0.99 5.21 6.69
N VAL A 133 0.60 4.35 5.75
CA VAL A 133 1.26 4.16 4.46
C VAL A 133 0.25 4.22 3.31
N ASN A 134 0.56 4.99 2.29
CA ASN A 134 -0.08 4.91 1.00
C ASN A 134 0.99 4.54 -0.05
N PRO A 135 0.88 3.38 -0.74
CA PRO A 135 1.87 2.98 -1.72
C PRO A 135 1.80 3.78 -3.04
N GLY A 136 0.77 4.60 -3.24
CA GLY A 136 0.47 5.27 -4.50
C GLY A 136 -0.01 4.30 -5.58
N SER A 137 0.05 4.74 -6.84
CA SER A 137 -0.32 3.92 -8.00
C SER A 137 0.89 3.22 -8.61
N ALA A 138 0.84 1.89 -8.72
CA ALA A 138 1.95 1.12 -9.30
C ALA A 138 2.18 1.38 -10.80
N THR A 139 1.16 1.87 -11.50
CA THR A 139 1.20 2.19 -12.93
C THR A 139 1.34 3.68 -13.21
N GLY A 140 1.15 4.54 -12.20
CA GLY A 140 1.02 5.98 -12.40
C GLY A 140 -0.30 6.36 -13.05
N ALA A 141 -1.36 5.58 -12.84
CA ALA A 141 -2.69 5.87 -13.36
C ALA A 141 -3.16 7.24 -12.88
N MET A 142 -3.90 7.96 -13.73
CA MET A 142 -4.53 9.22 -13.33
C MET A 142 -5.54 8.97 -12.19
N SER A 143 -5.54 9.81 -11.16
CA SER A 143 -6.57 9.81 -10.11
C SER A 143 -7.67 10.82 -10.43
N SER A 144 -8.88 10.57 -9.95
CA SER A 144 -10.05 11.45 -10.08
C SER A 144 -10.09 12.59 -9.05
N GLY A 145 -9.09 12.67 -8.15
CA GLY A 145 -8.99 13.73 -7.14
C GLY A 145 -8.66 15.12 -7.72
N TRP A 146 -8.61 16.13 -6.85
CA TRP A 146 -8.08 17.44 -7.22
C TRP A 146 -6.55 17.37 -7.29
N TRP A 147 -6.00 17.50 -8.49
CA TRP A 147 -4.55 17.60 -8.73
C TRP A 147 -4.18 19.03 -9.08
N GLY A 148 -3.03 19.49 -8.60
CA GLY A 148 -2.43 20.72 -9.12
C GLY A 148 -2.15 20.55 -10.62
N THR A 149 -2.26 21.64 -11.39
CA THR A 149 -2.03 21.64 -12.85
C THR A 149 -0.65 21.11 -13.27
N ASP A 150 0.31 21.03 -12.35
CA ASP A 150 1.69 20.58 -12.59
C ASP A 150 2.07 19.30 -11.83
N GLU A 151 1.11 18.60 -11.20
CA GLU A 151 1.40 17.37 -10.45
C GLU A 151 1.16 16.13 -11.31
N GLU A 152 2.23 15.55 -11.84
CA GLU A 152 2.19 14.23 -12.48
C GLU A 152 2.18 13.11 -11.44
N VAL A 153 1.38 12.07 -11.71
CA VAL A 153 1.37 10.86 -10.88
C VAL A 153 2.66 10.08 -11.14
N VAL A 154 3.48 9.94 -10.11
CA VAL A 154 4.71 9.14 -10.16
C VAL A 154 4.35 7.68 -9.85
N PRO A 155 4.62 6.71 -10.74
CA PRO A 155 4.40 5.31 -10.44
C PRO A 155 5.19 4.89 -9.20
N SER A 156 4.52 4.25 -8.24
CA SER A 156 5.16 3.83 -6.99
C SER A 156 4.57 2.55 -6.40
N PHE A 157 5.40 1.84 -5.65
CA PHE A 157 4.97 0.73 -4.78
C PHE A 157 5.88 0.64 -3.56
N VAL A 158 5.44 -0.13 -2.56
CA VAL A 158 6.15 -0.26 -1.28
C VAL A 158 6.49 -1.72 -1.00
N LEU A 159 7.74 -1.97 -0.58
CA LEU A 159 8.15 -3.22 0.05
C LEU A 159 8.34 -2.98 1.54
N MET A 160 7.77 -3.86 2.36
CA MET A 160 7.90 -3.85 3.81
C MET A 160 8.70 -5.05 4.26
N ASP A 161 9.66 -4.81 5.15
CA ASP A 161 10.39 -5.82 5.90
C ASP A 161 10.06 -5.68 7.38
N VAL A 162 9.46 -6.72 7.95
CA VAL A 162 9.01 -6.75 9.34
C VAL A 162 9.96 -7.63 10.15
N GLN A 163 10.70 -7.01 11.08
CA GLN A 163 11.66 -7.69 11.93
C GLN A 163 11.37 -7.36 13.41
N GLY A 164 10.68 -8.28 14.10
CA GLY A 164 10.31 -8.09 15.51
C GLY A 164 9.39 -6.87 15.69
N ASN A 165 9.94 -5.81 16.29
CA ASN A 165 9.25 -4.55 16.60
C ASN A 165 9.67 -3.41 15.66
N ASN A 166 10.46 -3.70 14.64
CA ASN A 166 10.90 -2.76 13.63
C ASN A 166 10.28 -3.10 12.28
N LEU A 167 9.71 -2.10 11.63
CA LEU A 167 9.17 -2.14 10.29
C LEU A 167 10.03 -1.24 9.40
N VAL A 168 10.59 -1.80 8.35
CA VAL A 168 11.36 -1.07 7.35
C VAL A 168 10.55 -1.01 6.07
N LEU A 169 10.22 0.19 5.61
CA LEU A 169 9.63 0.45 4.31
C LEU A 169 10.70 0.81 3.29
N TYR A 170 10.63 0.18 2.13
CA TYR A 170 11.35 0.55 0.92
C TYR A 170 10.33 1.00 -0.12
N VAL A 171 10.41 2.27 -0.48
CA VAL A 171 9.51 2.92 -1.42
C VAL A 171 10.21 2.97 -2.76
N TYR A 172 9.59 2.44 -3.80
CA TYR A 172 10.10 2.48 -5.15
C TYR A 172 9.27 3.47 -5.94
N GLN A 173 9.92 4.49 -6.50
CA GLN A 173 9.27 5.50 -7.33
C GLN A 173 9.94 5.55 -8.70
N LEU A 174 9.16 5.66 -9.76
CA LEU A 174 9.65 5.80 -11.12
C LEU A 174 9.66 7.28 -11.51
N LYS A 175 10.77 7.96 -11.26
CA LYS A 175 10.93 9.37 -11.61
C LYS A 175 11.29 9.49 -13.10
N LYS A 176 10.70 10.46 -13.79
CA LYS A 176 11.09 10.82 -15.15
C LYS A 176 12.00 12.04 -15.09
N ASP A 177 13.16 11.95 -15.71
CA ASP A 177 14.05 13.09 -15.88
C ASP A 177 13.52 14.00 -17.01
N GLU A 178 14.02 15.24 -17.09
CA GLU A 178 13.68 16.22 -18.15
C GLU A 178 13.90 15.67 -19.58
N ASN A 179 14.77 14.66 -19.72
CA ASN A 179 15.06 13.99 -20.99
C ASN A 179 14.10 12.82 -21.31
N GLY A 180 13.06 12.60 -20.50
CA GLY A 180 12.12 11.48 -20.66
C GLY A 180 12.68 10.12 -20.23
N ASN A 181 13.88 10.08 -19.65
CA ASN A 181 14.47 8.87 -19.10
C ASN A 181 13.83 8.55 -17.76
N GLU A 182 13.29 7.35 -17.63
CA GLU A 182 12.77 6.85 -16.37
C GLU A 182 13.94 6.39 -15.47
N SER A 183 13.93 6.68 -14.18
CA SER A 183 14.88 6.17 -13.21
C SER A 183 14.14 5.70 -11.95
N ILE A 184 14.67 4.66 -11.30
CA ILE A 184 14.06 4.13 -10.08
C ILE A 184 14.72 4.83 -8.89
N ALA A 185 13.96 5.65 -8.19
CA ALA A 185 14.34 6.19 -6.90
C ALA A 185 13.88 5.23 -5.80
N VAL A 186 14.74 4.99 -4.81
CA VAL A 186 14.41 4.16 -3.65
C VAL A 186 14.57 4.97 -2.38
N GLU A 187 13.50 5.09 -1.61
CA GLU A 187 13.49 5.75 -0.31
C GLU A 187 13.27 4.73 0.80
N LYS A 188 13.92 4.94 1.95
CA LYS A 188 13.85 4.03 3.09
C LYS A 188 13.25 4.75 4.29
N VAL A 189 12.16 4.22 4.82
CA VAL A 189 11.51 4.71 6.04
C VAL A 189 11.56 3.62 7.09
N ASN A 190 11.89 3.96 8.34
CA ASN A 190 11.89 3.02 9.45
C ASN A 190 10.83 3.44 10.46
N PHE A 191 10.03 2.49 10.90
CA PHE A 191 9.04 2.66 11.96
C PHE A 191 9.30 1.62 13.05
N ARG A 192 9.39 2.08 14.29
CA ARG A 192 9.57 1.22 15.44
C ARG A 192 8.35 1.32 16.33
N LYS A 193 7.69 0.18 16.57
CA LYS A 193 6.59 0.12 17.52
C LYS A 193 7.11 0.42 18.91
N THR A 194 6.70 1.53 19.49
CA THR A 194 6.88 1.83 20.91
C THR A 194 5.82 1.02 21.67
N GLU A 195 6.22 0.30 22.71
CA GLU A 195 5.23 -0.33 23.59
C GLU A 195 4.40 0.78 24.24
N SER A 196 3.12 0.87 23.88
CA SER A 196 2.19 1.66 24.66
C SER A 196 2.08 1.00 26.03
N ALA A 197 2.34 1.79 27.08
CA ALA A 197 2.09 1.36 28.45
C ALA A 197 0.66 0.82 28.54
N ALA A 198 0.52 -0.40 29.06
CA ALA A 198 -0.79 -0.99 29.32
C ALA A 198 -1.66 0.04 30.07
N PRO A 199 -2.95 0.19 29.72
CA PRO A 199 -3.83 1.04 30.50
C PRO A 199 -3.78 0.53 31.94
N ALA A 200 -3.46 1.44 32.87
CA ALA A 200 -3.38 1.12 34.29
C ALA A 200 -4.67 0.38 34.71
N PRO A 201 -4.58 -0.69 35.51
CA PRO A 201 -5.77 -1.40 35.97
C PRO A 201 -6.70 -0.39 36.66
N ALA A 202 -7.96 -0.36 36.23
CA ALA A 202 -8.96 0.51 36.80
C ALA A 202 -9.01 0.32 38.33
N PRO A 203 -9.07 1.40 39.14
CA PRO A 203 -9.27 1.25 40.57
C PRO A 203 -10.63 0.58 40.81
N ALA A 204 -10.61 -0.45 41.66
CA ALA A 204 -11.77 -1.24 42.07
C ALA A 204 -12.83 -0.42 42.80
#